data_AF-A0A1M4LD13-F1
#
_entry.id   AF-A0A1M4LD13-F1
#
_cell.length_a   1.000
_cell.length_b   1.000
_cell.length_c   1.000
_cell.angle_alpha   90.00
_cell.angle_beta   90.00
_cell.angle_gamma   90.00
#
_symmetry.space_group_name_H-M   'P 1'
#
loop_
_entity.id
_entity.type
_entity.pdbx_description
1 polymer ?
#
loop_
_entity_poly.entity_id
_entity_poly.type
_entity_poly.pdbx_seq_one_letter_code
_entity_poly.pdbx_strand_id
1 'polypeptide(L)'
;MNQLAARNNLASHINHTVLAALAPRVSAKKIADQQAIIAAFGPLLPEFLVRFEVTTPLRIAHFLAQLAHESDGFCAIEEYASGAAYEGRADLGNTQSGDGRRFKGRSPLQLTGRANYRAFAKWILHYAPNAPNFEVKPELVATWPWAAWAVFYFWSTHNLNVYADRDDLVTLTRRINGGTNGLSDRAAYLAKAKDIVAEIGADAIVFQPGDTVLRRGMRGLSIADLQRGLRAAGFYHLSIDGIFGPGTEQAVKAFQRDHRLVADGLVGPKTMNGLQRFMPEGVE
;
A
#
# COMPACT_ATOMS: atom_id res chain seq x y z
N MET A 1 -7.49 -19.10 -12.34
CA MET A 1 -6.58 -17.99 -11.97
C MET A 1 -7.40 -16.93 -11.24
N ASN A 2 -7.07 -16.36 -10.09
CA ASN A 2 -6.02 -16.65 -9.10
C ASN A 2 -6.42 -15.90 -7.80
N GLN A 3 -6.18 -16.46 -6.61
CA GLN A 3 -6.36 -15.78 -5.31
C GLN A 3 -5.49 -14.52 -5.15
N LEU A 4 -4.59 -14.24 -6.11
CA LEU A 4 -3.80 -13.02 -6.19
C LEU A 4 -4.61 -11.73 -6.38
N ALA A 5 -5.76 -11.77 -7.08
CA ALA A 5 -6.52 -10.56 -7.38
C ALA A 5 -7.15 -9.91 -6.13
N ALA A 6 -7.54 -10.72 -5.13
CA ALA A 6 -8.13 -10.22 -3.88
C ALA A 6 -7.08 -9.57 -2.94
N ARG A 7 -5.79 -9.91 -3.08
CA ARG A 7 -4.69 -9.32 -2.28
C ARG A 7 -4.14 -8.02 -2.88
N ASN A 8 -4.49 -7.69 -4.12
CA ASN A 8 -4.00 -6.52 -4.85
C ASN A 8 -4.80 -5.24 -4.59
N ASN A 9 -5.95 -5.32 -3.91
CA ASN A 9 -6.80 -4.16 -3.67
C ASN A 9 -6.27 -3.27 -2.53
N LEU A 10 -5.87 -3.84 -1.40
CA LEU A 10 -5.49 -3.02 -0.24
C LEU A 10 -4.22 -2.19 -0.50
N ALA A 11 -3.18 -2.81 -1.06
CA ALA A 11 -1.92 -2.16 -1.35
C ALA A 11 -2.06 -1.03 -2.40
N SER A 12 -2.98 -1.15 -3.37
CA SER A 12 -3.19 -0.12 -4.39
C SER A 12 -3.76 1.19 -3.85
N HIS A 13 -4.39 1.14 -2.68
CA HIS A 13 -4.95 2.31 -2.00
C HIS A 13 -3.97 2.97 -1.03
N ILE A 14 -2.81 2.36 -0.77
CA ILE A 14 -1.79 2.94 0.12
C ILE A 14 -0.97 3.95 -0.68
N ASN A 15 -1.37 5.22 -0.61
CA ASN A 15 -0.80 6.32 -1.39
C ASN A 15 -0.48 7.54 -0.50
N HIS A 16 -0.19 8.68 -1.13
CA HIS A 16 0.16 9.92 -0.44
C HIS A 16 -0.92 10.40 0.56
N THR A 17 -2.21 10.20 0.25
CA THR A 17 -3.32 10.56 1.14
C THR A 17 -3.29 9.74 2.42
N VAL A 18 -2.96 8.45 2.32
CA VAL A 18 -2.80 7.56 3.49
C VAL A 18 -1.64 8.03 4.37
N LEU A 19 -0.50 8.40 3.78
CA LEU A 19 0.63 8.92 4.55
C LEU A 19 0.29 10.22 5.29
N ALA A 20 -0.42 11.14 4.63
CA ALA A 20 -0.87 12.39 5.23
C ALA A 20 -1.87 12.15 6.37
N ALA A 21 -2.82 11.23 6.20
CA ALA A 21 -3.78 10.85 7.23
C ALA A 21 -3.10 10.19 8.44
N LEU A 22 -2.03 9.42 8.21
CA LEU A 22 -1.27 8.78 9.28
C LEU A 22 -0.51 9.80 10.15
N ALA A 23 0.14 10.79 9.54
CA ALA A 23 0.93 11.81 10.24
C ALA A 23 0.44 13.27 9.96
N PRO A 24 -0.79 13.64 10.38
CA PRO A 24 -1.41 14.90 9.97
C PRO A 24 -0.93 16.12 10.77
N ARG A 25 -0.28 15.91 11.92
CA ARG A 25 0.20 16.98 12.78
C ARG A 25 1.67 17.24 12.48
N VAL A 26 1.94 18.37 11.85
CA VAL A 26 3.29 18.81 11.50
C VAL A 26 3.45 20.28 11.90
N SER A 27 4.64 20.67 12.35
CA SER A 27 4.93 22.07 12.62
C SER A 27 5.04 22.87 11.33
N ALA A 28 4.77 24.17 11.38
CA ALA A 28 4.90 25.06 10.22
C ALA A 28 6.30 25.01 9.57
N LYS A 29 7.34 24.69 10.34
CA LYS A 29 8.71 24.55 9.83
C LYS A 29 8.92 23.27 9.01
N LYS A 30 8.20 22.20 9.31
CA LYS A 30 8.39 20.86 8.70
C LYS A 30 7.36 20.52 7.62
N ILE A 31 6.30 21.32 7.48
CA ILE A 31 5.17 21.01 6.58
C ILE A 31 5.61 20.87 5.11
N ALA A 32 6.53 21.71 4.64
CA ALA A 32 7.01 21.65 3.26
C ALA A 32 7.82 20.37 2.99
N ASP A 33 8.72 20.01 3.92
CA ASP A 33 9.50 18.78 3.83
C ASP A 33 8.60 17.55 3.84
N GLN A 34 7.61 17.54 4.75
CA GLN A 34 6.63 16.46 4.86
C GLN A 34 5.83 16.28 3.56
N GLN A 35 5.30 17.38 3.01
CA GLN A 35 4.54 17.34 1.77
C GLN A 35 5.38 16.83 0.60
N ALA A 36 6.64 17.26 0.49
CA ALA A 36 7.56 16.82 -0.55
C ALA A 36 7.85 15.31 -0.45
N ILE A 37 8.11 14.81 0.76
CA ILE A 37 8.37 13.38 1.02
C ILE A 37 7.12 12.56 0.69
N ILE A 38 5.95 12.96 1.18
CA ILE A 38 4.68 12.26 0.95
C ILE A 38 4.33 12.23 -0.54
N ALA A 39 4.48 13.36 -1.24
CA ALA A 39 4.18 13.46 -2.67
C ALA A 39 5.11 12.59 -3.53
N ALA A 40 6.38 12.47 -3.15
CA ALA A 40 7.34 11.66 -3.90
C ALA A 40 7.27 10.16 -3.55
N PHE A 41 7.03 9.81 -2.28
CA PHE A 41 7.01 8.40 -1.86
C PHE A 41 5.66 7.74 -2.06
N GLY A 42 4.56 8.46 -1.80
CA GLY A 42 3.20 7.93 -1.85
C GLY A 42 2.87 7.18 -3.15
N PRO A 43 3.20 7.71 -4.35
CA PRO A 43 2.98 7.01 -5.61
C PRO A 43 3.80 5.73 -5.81
N LEU A 44 4.92 5.57 -5.11
CA LEU A 44 5.78 4.38 -5.23
C LEU A 44 5.27 3.22 -4.36
N LEU A 45 4.58 3.52 -3.25
CA LEU A 45 4.20 2.52 -2.26
C LEU A 45 3.40 1.33 -2.81
N PRO A 46 2.36 1.50 -3.65
CA PRO A 46 1.58 0.36 -4.14
C PRO A 46 2.41 -0.74 -4.81
N GLU A 47 3.29 -0.36 -5.73
CA GLU A 47 4.14 -1.31 -6.47
C GLU A 47 5.09 -2.03 -5.51
N PHE A 48 5.72 -1.29 -4.61
CA PHE A 48 6.70 -1.86 -3.67
C PHE A 48 6.03 -2.77 -2.63
N LEU A 49 4.89 -2.37 -2.07
CA LEU A 49 4.15 -3.19 -1.12
C LEU A 49 3.78 -4.55 -1.74
N VAL A 50 3.34 -4.58 -3.00
CA VAL A 50 3.09 -5.83 -3.73
C VAL A 50 4.38 -6.59 -3.98
N ARG A 51 5.42 -5.94 -4.53
CA ARG A 51 6.71 -6.56 -4.87
C ARG A 51 7.36 -7.26 -3.67
N PHE A 52 7.24 -6.69 -2.47
CA PHE A 52 7.86 -7.20 -1.25
C PHE A 52 6.88 -7.91 -0.32
N GLU A 53 5.70 -8.27 -0.84
CA GLU A 53 4.66 -9.01 -0.14
C GLU A 53 4.18 -8.36 1.17
N VAL A 54 4.28 -7.03 1.28
CA VAL A 54 3.75 -6.24 2.39
C VAL A 54 2.29 -5.89 2.08
N THR A 55 1.45 -6.91 1.91
CA THR A 55 0.10 -6.75 1.33
C THR A 55 -1.05 -7.12 2.26
N THR A 56 -0.77 -7.77 3.40
CA THR A 56 -1.82 -8.05 4.40
C THR A 56 -2.10 -6.79 5.23
N PRO A 57 -3.31 -6.64 5.83
CA PRO A 57 -3.63 -5.50 6.68
C PRO A 57 -2.60 -5.26 7.78
N LEU A 58 -2.18 -6.32 8.48
CA LEU A 58 -1.17 -6.21 9.53
C LEU A 58 0.22 -5.84 9.00
N ARG A 59 0.66 -6.43 7.88
CA ARG A 59 1.95 -6.08 7.25
C ARG A 59 1.99 -4.61 6.87
N ILE A 60 0.95 -4.10 6.21
CA ILE A 60 0.85 -2.69 5.82
C ILE A 60 0.81 -1.79 7.06
N ALA A 61 -0.04 -2.09 8.05
CA ALA A 61 -0.16 -1.26 9.24
C ALA A 61 1.16 -1.17 10.03
N HIS A 62 1.83 -2.29 10.25
CA HIS A 62 3.15 -2.31 10.88
C HIS A 62 4.20 -1.56 10.07
N PHE A 63 4.26 -1.81 8.76
CA PHE A 63 5.21 -1.13 7.87
C PHE A 63 5.05 0.39 7.91
N LEU A 64 3.81 0.88 7.77
CA LEU A 64 3.49 2.30 7.82
C LEU A 64 3.81 2.92 9.18
N ALA A 65 3.54 2.22 10.28
CA ALA A 65 3.81 2.71 11.62
C ALA A 65 5.31 2.88 11.90
N GLN A 66 6.13 1.91 11.48
CA GLN A 66 7.58 2.02 11.60
C GLN A 66 8.09 3.17 10.74
N LEU A 67 7.66 3.27 9.48
CA LEU A 67 8.06 4.35 8.60
C LEU A 67 7.72 5.74 9.14
N ALA A 68 6.50 5.93 9.63
CA ALA A 68 6.06 7.21 10.19
C ALA A 68 6.94 7.61 11.37
N HIS A 69 7.25 6.67 12.28
CA HIS A 69 8.12 6.97 13.41
C HIS A 69 9.56 7.31 12.98
N GLU A 70 10.16 6.48 12.13
CA GLU A 70 11.59 6.61 11.75
C GLU A 70 11.87 7.85 10.90
N SER A 71 10.85 8.37 10.22
CA SER A 71 10.93 9.58 9.40
C SER A 71 10.39 10.82 10.10
N ASP A 72 10.11 10.76 11.40
CA ASP A 72 9.53 11.88 12.17
C ASP A 72 8.23 12.39 11.51
N GLY A 73 7.30 11.46 11.29
CA GLY A 73 6.04 11.70 10.59
C GLY A 73 6.24 12.06 9.12
N PHE A 74 7.20 11.45 8.43
CA PHE A 74 7.56 11.77 7.04
C PHE A 74 8.21 13.14 6.85
N CYS A 75 8.82 13.73 7.87
CA CYS A 75 9.52 15.01 7.78
C CYS A 75 11.03 14.87 7.45
N ALA A 76 11.59 13.66 7.50
CA ALA A 76 13.00 13.43 7.24
C ALA A 76 13.26 12.11 6.49
N ILE A 77 14.20 12.14 5.54
CA ILE A 77 14.71 10.96 4.79
C ILE A 77 16.23 10.80 4.93
N GLU A 78 16.88 11.68 5.68
CA GLU A 78 18.30 11.65 5.96
C GLU A 78 18.50 12.07 7.41
N GLU A 79 19.45 11.43 8.09
CA GLU A 79 19.78 11.81 9.46
C GLU A 79 20.22 13.28 9.52
N TYR A 80 19.71 14.04 10.49
CA TYR A 80 20.15 15.42 10.72
C TYR A 80 21.60 15.51 11.19
N ALA A 81 22.15 14.43 11.76
CA ALA A 81 23.55 14.36 12.17
C ALA A 81 24.51 14.38 10.97
N SER A 82 25.72 14.90 11.20
CA SER A 82 26.76 14.97 10.17
C SER A 82 27.31 13.59 9.75
N GLY A 83 27.05 12.55 10.53
CA GLY A 83 27.65 11.21 10.37
C GLY A 83 29.09 11.10 10.87
N ALA A 84 29.70 12.18 11.38
CA ALA A 84 31.08 12.14 11.89
C ALA A 84 31.27 11.11 13.02
N ALA A 85 30.22 10.82 13.79
CA ALA A 85 30.23 9.79 14.84
C ALA A 85 30.39 8.35 14.31
N TYR A 86 30.14 8.13 13.01
CA TYR A 86 30.33 6.83 12.36
C TYR A 86 31.74 6.63 11.81
N GLU A 87 32.62 7.63 11.91
CA GLU A 87 33.99 7.54 11.40
C GLU A 87 34.77 6.43 12.12
N GLY A 88 35.47 5.58 11.36
CA GLY A 88 36.28 4.50 11.91
C GLY A 88 35.49 3.32 12.51
N ARG A 89 34.15 3.33 12.46
CA ARG A 89 33.30 2.23 12.97
C ARG A 89 33.47 0.97 12.11
N ALA A 90 34.31 0.05 12.59
CA ALA A 90 34.63 -1.20 11.89
C ALA A 90 33.41 -2.11 11.69
N ASP A 91 32.47 -2.12 12.64
CA ASP A 91 31.20 -2.86 12.56
C ASP A 91 30.27 -2.34 11.45
N LEU A 92 30.41 -1.08 11.05
CA LEU A 92 29.72 -0.47 9.92
C LEU A 92 30.51 -0.58 8.60
N GLY A 93 31.71 -1.18 8.64
CA GLY A 93 32.65 -1.24 7.54
C GLY A 93 33.29 0.11 7.19
N ASN A 94 33.18 1.11 8.07
CA ASN A 94 33.75 2.44 7.88
C ASN A 94 35.25 2.44 8.21
N THR A 95 36.05 1.79 7.36
CA THR A 95 37.48 1.59 7.58
C THR A 95 38.36 2.55 6.78
N GLN A 96 37.77 3.45 5.98
CA GLN A 96 38.48 4.45 5.20
C GLN A 96 38.20 5.85 5.75
N SER A 97 39.20 6.73 5.66
CA SER A 97 39.05 8.12 6.10
C SER A 97 37.91 8.82 5.35
N GLY A 98 37.00 9.43 6.12
CA GLY A 98 35.83 10.14 5.63
C GLY A 98 34.56 9.29 5.49
N ASP A 99 34.64 8.00 5.83
CA ASP A 99 33.52 7.07 5.71
C ASP A 99 32.33 7.45 6.58
N GLY A 100 32.57 8.04 7.76
CA GLY A 100 31.50 8.39 8.68
C GLY A 100 30.50 9.36 8.05
N ARG A 101 31.01 10.47 7.50
CA ARG A 101 30.16 11.46 6.82
C ARG A 101 29.63 10.95 5.49
N ARG A 102 30.45 10.20 4.75
CA ARG A 102 30.08 9.68 3.42
C ARG A 102 28.92 8.69 3.50
N PHE A 103 28.94 7.78 4.47
CA PHE A 103 27.95 6.72 4.69
C PHE A 103 27.08 6.97 5.93
N LYS A 104 26.73 8.24 6.19
CA LYS A 104 25.71 8.62 7.17
C LYS A 104 24.34 8.03 6.85
N GLY A 105 23.46 7.98 7.84
CA GLY A 105 22.11 7.43 7.70
C GLY A 105 21.27 8.14 6.65
N ARG A 106 20.75 7.38 5.68
CA ARG A 106 19.81 7.83 4.65
C ARG A 106 18.65 6.86 4.47
N SER A 107 17.59 7.34 3.82
CA SER A 107 16.25 6.75 3.75
C SER A 107 15.54 6.73 5.11
N PRO A 108 14.20 6.60 5.15
CA PRO A 108 13.45 6.49 6.40
C PRO A 108 13.99 5.44 7.38
N LEU A 109 14.48 4.28 6.93
CA LEU A 109 15.01 3.23 7.81
C LEU A 109 16.54 3.32 8.04
N GLN A 110 17.15 4.49 7.80
CA GLN A 110 18.52 4.82 8.23
C GLN A 110 19.61 3.84 7.76
N LEU A 111 19.70 3.57 6.46
CA LEU A 111 20.82 2.83 5.87
C LEU A 111 22.13 3.57 6.19
N THR A 112 22.98 2.96 7.01
CA THR A 112 24.17 3.61 7.61
C THR A 112 25.38 2.70 7.49
N GLY A 113 26.55 3.23 7.13
CA GLY A 113 27.81 2.50 7.07
C GLY A 113 28.15 1.90 5.71
N ARG A 114 29.41 1.98 5.31
CA ARG A 114 29.92 1.52 4.01
C ARG A 114 29.52 0.09 3.69
N ALA A 115 29.61 -0.82 4.66
CA ALA A 115 29.28 -2.22 4.45
C ALA A 115 27.80 -2.38 4.03
N ASN A 116 26.91 -1.64 4.65
CA ASN A 116 25.47 -1.69 4.37
C ASN A 116 25.13 -1.05 3.01
N TYR A 117 25.77 0.08 2.67
CA TYR A 117 25.64 0.68 1.34
C TYR A 117 26.11 -0.26 0.22
N ARG A 118 27.24 -0.94 0.42
CA ARG A 118 27.75 -1.96 -0.51
C ARG A 118 26.78 -3.13 -0.64
N ALA A 119 26.23 -3.62 0.48
CA ALA A 119 25.29 -4.73 0.48
C ALA A 119 24.00 -4.36 -0.28
N PHE A 120 23.46 -3.17 -0.02
CA PHE A 120 22.31 -2.62 -0.75
C PHE A 120 22.60 -2.50 -2.26
N ALA A 121 23.76 -1.94 -2.63
CA ALA A 121 24.15 -1.80 -4.03
C ALA A 121 24.25 -3.14 -4.78
N LYS A 122 24.63 -4.23 -4.09
CA LYS A 122 24.62 -5.58 -4.69
C LYS A 122 23.21 -6.15 -4.78
N TRP A 123 22.43 -6.02 -3.72
CA TRP A 123 21.08 -6.58 -3.64
C TRP A 123 20.14 -6.00 -4.70
N ILE A 124 20.19 -4.67 -4.89
CA ILE A 124 19.26 -3.99 -5.80
C ILE A 124 19.47 -4.38 -7.27
N LEU A 125 20.67 -4.82 -7.68
CA LEU A 125 20.94 -5.26 -9.05
C LEU A 125 20.12 -6.47 -9.48
N HIS A 126 19.61 -7.26 -8.53
CA HIS A 126 18.67 -8.35 -8.83
C HIS A 126 17.32 -7.82 -9.35
N TYR A 127 16.92 -6.61 -8.93
CA TYR A 127 15.63 -6.02 -9.27
C TYR A 127 15.75 -4.88 -10.29
N ALA A 128 16.85 -4.14 -10.25
CA ALA A 128 17.15 -3.02 -11.13
C ALA A 128 18.61 -3.13 -11.61
N PRO A 129 18.88 -3.87 -12.69
CA PRO A 129 20.24 -4.11 -13.19
C PRO A 129 21.02 -2.84 -13.55
N ASN A 130 20.31 -1.74 -13.83
CA ASN A 130 20.87 -0.44 -14.17
C ASN A 130 20.97 0.52 -12.96
N ALA A 131 20.77 0.03 -11.73
CA ALA A 131 20.85 0.85 -10.55
C ALA A 131 22.26 1.45 -10.36
N PRO A 132 22.38 2.70 -9.86
CA PRO A 132 23.65 3.28 -9.48
C PRO A 132 24.40 2.43 -8.45
N ASN A 133 25.73 2.53 -8.44
CA ASN A 133 26.52 1.97 -7.36
C ASN A 133 26.47 2.89 -6.14
N PHE A 134 25.67 2.52 -5.13
CA PHE A 134 25.48 3.33 -3.92
C PHE A 134 26.68 3.33 -2.97
N GLU A 135 27.68 2.46 -3.14
CA GLU A 135 28.97 2.64 -2.44
C GLU A 135 29.75 3.82 -3.03
N VAL A 136 29.62 4.05 -4.34
CA VAL A 136 30.24 5.18 -5.03
C VAL A 136 29.45 6.46 -4.83
N LYS A 137 28.11 6.40 -4.99
CA LYS A 137 27.17 7.52 -4.90
C LYS A 137 26.14 7.34 -3.76
N PRO A 138 26.58 7.33 -2.48
CA PRO A 138 25.70 7.05 -1.34
C PRO A 138 24.63 8.12 -1.12
N GLU A 139 24.86 9.36 -1.55
CA GLU A 139 23.90 10.47 -1.48
C GLU A 139 22.60 10.18 -2.24
N LEU A 140 22.64 9.34 -3.28
CA LEU A 140 21.45 8.96 -4.03
C LEU A 140 20.45 8.16 -3.20
N VAL A 141 20.85 7.55 -2.07
CA VAL A 141 19.92 6.85 -1.17
C VAL A 141 19.00 7.82 -0.43
N ALA A 142 19.30 9.13 -0.41
CA ALA A 142 18.40 10.17 0.06
C ALA A 142 17.54 10.78 -1.07
N THR A 143 17.47 10.13 -2.24
CA THR A 143 16.61 10.58 -3.35
C THR A 143 15.64 9.49 -3.79
N TRP A 144 14.54 9.89 -4.41
CA TRP A 144 13.56 8.96 -4.96
C TRP A 144 13.98 8.51 -6.37
N PRO A 145 13.82 7.22 -6.73
CA PRO A 145 13.14 6.15 -5.98
C PRO A 145 14.05 5.35 -5.04
N TRP A 146 15.34 5.67 -4.92
CA TRP A 146 16.31 4.84 -4.20
C TRP A 146 16.08 4.77 -2.69
N ALA A 147 15.57 5.84 -2.08
CA ALA A 147 15.13 5.84 -0.69
C ALA A 147 14.03 4.77 -0.44
N ALA A 148 13.09 4.59 -1.37
CA ALA A 148 12.07 3.54 -1.28
C ALA A 148 12.72 2.14 -1.35
N TRP A 149 13.63 1.93 -2.31
CA TRP A 149 14.37 0.68 -2.41
C TRP A 149 15.16 0.35 -1.14
N ALA A 150 15.79 1.34 -0.50
CA ALA A 150 16.53 1.13 0.73
C ALA A 150 15.63 0.73 1.92
N VAL A 151 14.44 1.33 2.03
CA VAL A 151 13.41 0.93 3.01
C VAL A 151 13.00 -0.53 2.82
N PHE A 152 12.64 -0.91 1.59
CA PHE A 152 12.18 -2.27 1.32
C PHE A 152 13.31 -3.30 1.30
N TYR A 153 14.54 -2.91 0.98
CA TYR A 153 15.73 -3.71 1.20
C TYR A 153 15.86 -4.09 2.66
N PHE A 154 15.83 -3.11 3.57
CA PHE A 154 15.94 -3.36 5.00
C PHE A 154 14.80 -4.28 5.46
N TRP A 155 13.55 -3.93 5.13
CA TRP A 155 12.37 -4.70 5.55
C TRP A 155 12.41 -6.16 5.10
N SER A 156 12.73 -6.41 3.83
CA SER A 156 12.74 -7.75 3.24
C SER A 156 13.92 -8.59 3.75
N THR A 157 15.13 -8.04 3.80
CA THR A 157 16.32 -8.79 4.22
C THR A 157 16.34 -9.13 5.70
N HIS A 158 15.63 -8.35 6.53
CA HIS A 158 15.45 -8.66 7.96
C HIS A 158 14.21 -9.54 8.23
N ASN A 159 13.51 -9.97 7.17
CA ASN A 159 12.32 -10.83 7.23
C ASN A 159 11.23 -10.25 8.15
N LEU A 160 10.97 -8.93 8.07
CA LEU A 160 10.12 -8.25 9.05
C LEU A 160 8.63 -8.61 8.93
N ASN A 161 8.19 -9.11 7.76
CA ASN A 161 6.82 -9.57 7.55
C ASN A 161 6.36 -10.60 8.59
N VAL A 162 7.23 -11.52 9.04
CA VAL A 162 6.84 -12.59 9.99
C VAL A 162 6.45 -12.06 11.37
N TYR A 163 6.97 -10.90 11.75
CA TYR A 163 6.63 -10.27 13.03
C TYR A 163 5.36 -9.42 12.89
N ALA A 164 5.20 -8.75 11.75
CA ALA A 164 3.95 -8.05 11.44
C ALA A 164 2.75 -9.02 11.36
N ASP A 165 2.93 -10.21 10.78
CA ASP A 165 1.89 -11.26 10.73
C ASP A 165 1.45 -11.75 12.12
N ARG A 166 2.34 -11.66 13.11
CA ARG A 166 2.08 -12.01 14.52
C ARG A 166 1.61 -10.82 15.35
N ASP A 167 1.45 -9.66 14.72
CA ASP A 167 1.15 -8.39 15.38
C ASP A 167 2.19 -7.97 16.45
N ASP A 168 3.44 -8.40 16.27
CA ASP A 168 4.53 -8.26 17.26
C ASP A 168 5.31 -6.95 17.08
N LEU A 169 4.70 -5.86 17.56
CA LEU A 169 5.30 -4.53 17.53
C LEU A 169 6.64 -4.45 18.27
N VAL A 170 6.77 -5.17 19.39
CA VAL A 170 7.95 -5.07 20.27
C VAL A 170 9.16 -5.67 19.58
N THR A 171 9.02 -6.85 18.99
CA THR A 171 10.12 -7.47 18.24
C THR A 171 10.45 -6.69 16.98
N LEU A 172 9.46 -6.16 16.26
CA LEU A 172 9.71 -5.26 15.12
C LEU A 172 10.55 -4.05 15.52
N THR A 173 10.16 -3.38 16.60
CA THR A 173 10.87 -2.20 17.11
C THR A 173 12.33 -2.54 17.44
N ARG A 174 12.57 -3.67 18.13
CA ARG A 174 13.92 -4.15 18.44
C ARG A 174 14.74 -4.49 17.20
N ARG A 175 14.13 -5.10 16.18
CA ARG A 175 14.81 -5.45 14.94
C ARG A 175 15.20 -4.23 14.11
N ILE A 176 14.41 -3.17 14.16
CA ILE A 176 14.69 -1.94 13.41
C ILE A 176 15.69 -1.04 14.17
N ASN A 177 15.58 -0.94 15.49
CA ASN A 177 16.32 0.06 16.28
C ASN A 177 17.40 -0.50 17.22
N GLY A 178 17.54 -1.83 17.29
CA GLY A 178 18.40 -2.48 18.29
C GLY A 178 17.87 -2.39 19.73
N GLY A 179 16.66 -1.87 19.95
CA GLY A 179 16.05 -1.67 21.28
C GLY A 179 14.57 -1.30 21.20
N THR A 180 13.96 -0.84 22.30
CA THR A 180 12.54 -0.45 22.35
C THR A 180 12.35 1.08 22.36
N ASN A 181 13.32 1.84 21.86
CA ASN A 181 13.24 3.28 21.79
C ASN A 181 12.07 3.71 20.90
N GLY A 182 11.25 4.64 21.39
CA GLY A 182 10.08 5.13 20.67
C GLY A 182 8.88 4.18 20.62
N LEU A 183 8.88 3.07 21.38
CA LEU A 183 7.82 2.04 21.32
C LEU A 183 6.41 2.60 21.50
N SER A 184 6.21 3.54 22.42
CA SER A 184 4.90 4.17 22.66
C SER A 184 4.41 4.97 21.44
N ASP A 185 5.31 5.66 20.75
CA ASP A 185 4.98 6.45 19.56
C ASP A 185 4.68 5.54 18.37
N ARG A 186 5.48 4.49 18.18
CA ARG A 186 5.21 3.43 17.20
C ARG A 186 3.88 2.73 17.44
N ALA A 187 3.50 2.51 18.71
CA ALA A 187 2.20 1.94 19.07
C ALA A 187 1.04 2.87 18.69
N ALA A 188 1.20 4.19 18.89
CA ALA A 188 0.22 5.18 18.48
C ALA A 188 0.05 5.22 16.95
N TYR A 189 1.16 5.21 16.20
CA TYR A 189 1.11 5.10 14.75
C TYR A 189 0.53 3.76 14.27
N LEU A 190 0.83 2.65 14.96
CA LEU A 190 0.29 1.34 14.62
C LEU A 190 -1.23 1.27 14.80
N ALA A 191 -1.75 1.79 15.92
CA ALA A 191 -3.19 1.87 16.14
C ALA A 191 -3.87 2.64 15.01
N LYS A 192 -3.34 3.82 14.69
CA LYS A 192 -3.87 4.65 13.60
C LYS A 192 -3.76 4.01 12.22
N ALA A 193 -2.64 3.35 11.93
CA ALA A 193 -2.43 2.65 10.68
C ALA A 193 -3.40 1.45 10.56
N LYS A 194 -3.68 0.73 11.65
CA LYS A 194 -4.69 -0.33 11.67
C LYS A 194 -6.08 0.21 11.37
N ASP A 195 -6.46 1.34 11.97
CA ASP A 195 -7.75 1.99 11.72
C ASP A 195 -7.89 2.38 10.25
N ILE A 196 -6.92 3.12 9.70
CA ILE A 196 -6.92 3.54 8.28
C ILE A 196 -6.96 2.33 7.35
N VAL A 197 -6.15 1.30 7.62
CA VAL A 197 -6.08 0.10 6.77
C VAL A 197 -7.37 -0.73 6.89
N ALA A 198 -8.03 -0.75 8.05
CA ALA A 198 -9.32 -1.39 8.23
C ALA A 198 -10.43 -0.63 7.48
N GLU A 199 -10.43 0.70 7.52
CA GLU A 199 -11.34 1.56 6.75
C GLU A 199 -11.15 1.35 5.24
N ILE A 200 -9.91 1.44 4.75
CA ILE A 200 -9.60 1.15 3.35
C ILE A 200 -9.96 -0.29 3.01
N GLY A 201 -9.72 -1.26 3.90
CA GLY A 201 -10.10 -2.65 3.70
C GLY A 201 -11.61 -2.84 3.58
N ALA A 202 -12.39 -2.13 4.41
CA ALA A 202 -13.85 -2.11 4.32
C ALA A 202 -14.32 -1.43 3.03
N ASP A 203 -13.71 -0.31 2.64
CA ASP A 203 -14.01 0.42 1.40
C ASP A 203 -13.56 -0.35 0.14
N ALA A 204 -12.46 -1.08 0.23
CA ALA A 204 -11.92 -1.98 -0.79
C ALA A 204 -12.84 -3.19 -0.99
N ILE A 205 -13.47 -3.69 0.08
CA ILE A 205 -14.56 -4.68 0.00
C ILE A 205 -15.83 -4.04 -0.61
N VAL A 206 -15.94 -2.70 -0.62
CA VAL A 206 -17.08 -1.92 -1.13
C VAL A 206 -16.84 -1.29 -2.53
N PHE A 207 -15.62 -1.26 -3.09
CA PHE A 207 -15.38 -0.69 -4.42
C PHE A 207 -14.07 -1.19 -5.11
N GLN A 208 -14.19 -1.65 -6.35
CA GLN A 208 -13.10 -1.74 -7.33
C GLN A 208 -13.53 -0.91 -8.55
N PRO A 209 -12.73 0.07 -9.04
CA PRO A 209 -13.03 0.79 -10.27
C PRO A 209 -12.93 -0.17 -11.47
N GLY A 210 -14.09 -0.47 -12.06
CA GLY A 210 -14.29 -1.53 -13.07
C GLY A 210 -15.45 -2.46 -12.70
N ASP A 211 -15.73 -2.59 -11.41
CA ASP A 211 -16.81 -3.41 -10.86
C ASP A 211 -17.88 -2.51 -10.26
N THR A 212 -18.75 -1.94 -11.09
CA THR A 212 -19.96 -1.30 -10.57
C THR A 212 -20.87 -2.40 -10.01
N VAL A 213 -20.84 -2.63 -8.69
CA VAL A 213 -21.85 -3.46 -8.04
C VAL A 213 -23.18 -2.71 -8.06
N LEU A 214 -24.04 -3.02 -9.04
CA LEU A 214 -25.37 -2.42 -9.12
C LEU A 214 -26.22 -2.98 -7.98
N ARG A 215 -26.88 -2.09 -7.24
CA ARG A 215 -27.69 -2.44 -6.06
C ARG A 215 -28.89 -1.52 -5.94
N ARG A 216 -29.84 -1.93 -5.09
CA ARG A 216 -31.04 -1.16 -4.78
C ARG A 216 -30.70 0.28 -4.38
N GLY A 217 -31.46 1.22 -4.92
CA GLY A 217 -31.29 2.66 -4.73
C GLY A 217 -30.47 3.35 -5.84
N MET A 218 -29.76 2.60 -6.68
CA MET A 218 -29.04 3.16 -7.83
C MET A 218 -29.97 3.51 -8.98
N ARG A 219 -29.56 4.48 -9.82
CA ARG A 219 -30.30 4.93 -11.00
C ARG A 219 -29.35 5.25 -12.16
N GLY A 220 -29.83 5.23 -13.39
CA GLY A 220 -29.10 5.65 -14.59
C GLY A 220 -29.04 4.61 -15.70
N LEU A 221 -28.28 4.90 -16.75
CA LEU A 221 -28.19 4.08 -17.97
C LEU A 221 -27.71 2.65 -17.68
N SER A 222 -26.73 2.48 -16.80
CA SER A 222 -26.23 1.16 -16.39
C SER A 222 -27.29 0.27 -15.74
N ILE A 223 -28.28 0.89 -15.05
CA ILE A 223 -29.43 0.17 -14.49
C ILE A 223 -30.43 -0.19 -15.58
N ALA A 224 -30.62 0.68 -16.56
CA ALA A 224 -31.46 0.38 -17.71
C ALA A 224 -30.87 -0.76 -18.55
N ASP A 225 -29.55 -0.80 -18.72
CA ASP A 225 -28.82 -1.91 -19.38
C ASP A 225 -28.98 -3.21 -18.59
N LEU A 226 -28.82 -3.16 -17.26
CA LEU A 226 -29.09 -4.31 -16.38
C LEU A 226 -30.52 -4.83 -16.52
N GLN A 227 -31.51 -3.94 -16.48
CA GLN A 227 -32.92 -4.31 -16.64
C GLN A 227 -33.19 -4.91 -18.02
N ARG A 228 -32.53 -4.43 -19.09
CA ARG A 228 -32.57 -5.04 -20.43
C ARG A 228 -31.95 -6.43 -20.43
N GLY A 229 -30.76 -6.60 -19.85
CA GLY A 229 -30.09 -7.90 -19.76
C GLY A 229 -30.90 -8.93 -18.96
N LEU A 230 -31.44 -8.53 -17.81
CA LEU A 230 -32.32 -9.39 -17.00
C LEU A 230 -33.62 -9.74 -17.72
N ARG A 231 -34.19 -8.81 -18.49
CA ARG A 231 -35.39 -9.06 -19.32
C ARG A 231 -35.07 -10.04 -20.45
N ALA A 232 -33.96 -9.85 -21.15
CA ALA A 232 -33.49 -10.75 -22.20
C ALA A 232 -33.18 -12.16 -21.67
N ALA A 233 -32.68 -12.25 -20.44
CA ALA A 233 -32.47 -13.50 -19.72
C ALA A 233 -33.76 -14.12 -19.15
N GLY A 234 -34.91 -13.44 -19.24
CA GLY A 234 -36.22 -13.95 -18.80
C GLY A 234 -36.58 -13.69 -17.34
N PHE A 235 -35.83 -12.86 -16.61
CA PHE A 235 -36.00 -12.63 -15.17
C PHE A 235 -36.65 -11.28 -14.80
N TYR A 236 -36.81 -10.34 -15.76
CA TYR A 236 -37.36 -9.00 -15.48
C TYR A 236 -38.52 -8.63 -16.43
N HIS A 237 -39.72 -8.41 -15.86
CA HIS A 237 -40.96 -8.17 -16.60
C HIS A 237 -41.58 -6.77 -16.39
N LEU A 238 -40.95 -5.91 -15.57
CA LEU A 238 -41.40 -4.54 -15.31
C LEU A 238 -40.77 -3.57 -16.30
N SER A 239 -41.27 -2.32 -16.38
CA SER A 239 -40.68 -1.25 -17.19
C SER A 239 -39.19 -1.04 -16.94
N ILE A 240 -38.44 -0.75 -18.01
CA ILE A 240 -37.03 -0.35 -17.93
C ILE A 240 -37.02 1.15 -17.68
N ASP A 241 -36.92 1.54 -16.41
CA ASP A 241 -36.95 2.92 -15.93
C ASP A 241 -35.55 3.43 -15.51
N GLY A 242 -34.54 2.55 -15.56
CA GLY A 242 -33.19 2.86 -15.10
C GLY A 242 -33.12 3.05 -13.58
N ILE A 243 -34.06 2.49 -12.80
CA ILE A 243 -34.08 2.57 -11.33
C ILE A 243 -33.94 1.16 -10.74
N PHE A 244 -32.97 0.98 -9.84
CA PHE A 244 -32.77 -0.27 -9.13
C PHE A 244 -33.70 -0.29 -7.92
N GLY A 245 -34.99 -0.54 -8.18
CA GLY A 245 -36.03 -0.70 -7.15
C GLY A 245 -36.17 -2.15 -6.65
N PRO A 246 -37.16 -2.43 -5.78
CA PRO A 246 -37.44 -3.77 -5.28
C PRO A 246 -37.68 -4.82 -6.39
N GLY A 247 -38.30 -4.42 -7.51
CA GLY A 247 -38.52 -5.31 -8.66
C GLY A 247 -37.22 -5.74 -9.34
N THR A 248 -36.28 -4.80 -9.53
CA THR A 248 -34.94 -5.09 -10.08
C THR A 248 -34.14 -6.00 -9.15
N GLU A 249 -34.22 -5.77 -7.83
CA GLU A 249 -33.57 -6.62 -6.83
C GLU A 249 -34.10 -8.06 -6.84
N GLN A 250 -35.42 -8.24 -6.94
CA GLN A 250 -36.03 -9.56 -7.02
C GLN A 250 -35.59 -10.32 -8.28
N ALA A 251 -35.55 -9.65 -9.43
CA ALA A 251 -35.08 -10.23 -10.69
C ALA A 251 -33.60 -10.65 -10.63
N VAL A 252 -32.73 -9.83 -10.02
CA VAL A 252 -31.33 -10.18 -9.81
C VAL A 252 -31.20 -11.42 -8.93
N LYS A 253 -31.93 -11.50 -7.81
CA LYS A 253 -31.91 -12.67 -6.93
C LYS A 253 -32.42 -13.93 -7.63
N ALA A 254 -33.45 -13.81 -8.46
CA ALA A 254 -33.98 -14.94 -9.24
C ALA A 254 -32.94 -15.46 -10.24
N PHE A 255 -32.31 -14.55 -11.01
CA PHE A 255 -31.22 -14.88 -11.94
C PHE A 255 -30.06 -15.56 -11.21
N GLN A 256 -29.63 -15.01 -10.07
CA GLN A 256 -28.54 -15.55 -9.26
C GLN A 256 -28.84 -16.98 -8.78
N ARG A 257 -30.06 -17.27 -8.30
CA ARG A 257 -30.44 -18.63 -7.88
C ARG A 257 -30.37 -19.62 -9.03
N ASP A 258 -30.92 -19.25 -10.18
CA ASP A 258 -30.94 -20.09 -11.38
C ASP A 258 -29.51 -20.42 -11.86
N HIS A 259 -28.61 -19.44 -11.79
CA HIS A 259 -27.20 -19.58 -12.20
C HIS A 259 -26.27 -20.09 -11.08
N ARG A 260 -26.84 -20.61 -9.98
CA ARG A 260 -26.09 -21.16 -8.82
C ARG A 260 -25.10 -20.16 -8.19
N LEU A 261 -25.46 -18.88 -8.22
CA LEU A 261 -24.78 -17.79 -7.53
C LEU A 261 -25.44 -17.54 -6.16
N VAL A 262 -24.75 -16.80 -5.30
CA VAL A 262 -25.35 -16.31 -4.05
C VAL A 262 -26.46 -15.31 -4.40
N ALA A 263 -27.67 -15.55 -3.94
CA ALA A 263 -28.86 -14.74 -4.23
C ALA A 263 -28.97 -13.51 -3.32
N ASP A 264 -27.94 -12.69 -3.29
CA ASP A 264 -27.80 -11.51 -2.43
C ASP A 264 -28.46 -10.24 -3.01
N GLY A 265 -28.81 -10.22 -4.30
CA GLY A 265 -29.40 -9.07 -4.97
C GLY A 265 -28.40 -8.00 -5.38
N LEU A 266 -27.11 -8.30 -5.32
CA LEU A 266 -26.02 -7.42 -5.73
C LEU A 266 -25.48 -7.86 -7.10
N VAL A 267 -25.37 -6.92 -8.04
CA VAL A 267 -24.85 -7.22 -9.37
C VAL A 267 -23.35 -6.97 -9.40
N GLY A 268 -22.59 -7.88 -8.79
CA GLY A 268 -21.13 -7.91 -8.90
C GLY A 268 -20.64 -8.64 -10.16
N PRO A 269 -19.31 -8.83 -10.31
CA PRO A 269 -18.70 -9.37 -11.52
C PRO A 269 -19.21 -10.73 -11.95
N LYS A 270 -19.52 -11.62 -11.00
CA LYS A 270 -20.09 -12.94 -11.31
C LYS A 270 -21.48 -12.84 -11.90
N THR A 271 -22.32 -11.96 -11.34
CA THR A 271 -23.66 -11.67 -11.86
C THR A 271 -23.56 -11.00 -13.24
N MET A 272 -22.64 -10.04 -13.40
CA MET A 272 -22.42 -9.35 -14.66
C MET A 272 -21.90 -10.29 -15.76
N ASN A 273 -20.93 -11.15 -15.47
CA ASN A 273 -20.42 -12.15 -16.40
C ASN A 273 -21.51 -13.14 -16.82
N GLY A 274 -22.38 -13.56 -15.90
CA GLY A 274 -23.54 -14.37 -16.23
C GLY A 274 -24.52 -13.66 -17.18
N LEU A 275 -24.63 -12.34 -17.04
CA LEU A 275 -25.49 -11.49 -17.88
C LEU A 275 -24.85 -11.04 -19.19
N GLN A 276 -23.53 -11.15 -19.34
CA GLN A 276 -22.78 -10.55 -20.45
C GLN A 276 -23.35 -10.90 -21.82
N ARG A 277 -23.74 -12.16 -22.04
CA ARG A 277 -24.35 -12.63 -23.30
C ARG A 277 -25.76 -12.09 -23.59
N PHE A 278 -26.40 -11.47 -22.61
CA PHE A 278 -27.75 -10.90 -22.69
C PHE A 278 -27.74 -9.36 -22.68
N MET A 279 -26.59 -8.76 -22.37
CA MET A 279 -26.43 -7.30 -22.37
C MET A 279 -26.37 -6.79 -23.82
N PRO A 280 -26.91 -5.60 -24.11
CA PRO A 280 -26.72 -4.95 -25.41
C PRO A 280 -25.23 -4.66 -25.63
N GLU A 281 -24.70 -4.93 -26.83
CA GLU A 281 -23.32 -4.59 -27.19
C GLU A 281 -23.11 -3.07 -27.07
N GLY A 282 -22.07 -2.67 -26.33
CA GLY A 282 -21.84 -1.27 -25.97
C GLY A 282 -21.53 -0.39 -27.19
N VAL A 283 -22.27 0.71 -27.32
CA VAL A 283 -21.82 1.90 -28.05
C VAL A 283 -20.93 2.67 -27.08
N GLU A 284 -19.68 2.91 -27.47
CA GLU A 284 -18.67 3.69 -26.71
C GLU A 284 -19.15 5.10 -26.31
#